data_AF-F3PC33-F1
#
_entry.id   AF-F3PC33-F1
#
_cell.length_a   1.000
_cell.length_b   1.000
_cell.length_c   1.000
_cell.angle_alpha   90.00
_cell.angle_beta   90.00
_cell.angle_gamma   90.00
#
_symmetry.space_group_name_H-M   'P 1'
#
loop_
_entity.id
_entity.type
_entity.pdbx_description
1 polymer ?
#
loop_
_entity_poly.entity_id
_entity_poly.type
_entity_poly.pdbx_seq_one_letter_code
_entity_poly.pdbx_strand_id
1 'polypeptide(L)'
;MIMTTTNDNTVPTTGRSAAGPWSALLLAGAFEVGYALSVNGSQGFTHLVWSLVALVFFLCTLFFLSVALKRIDVGIGYAVWAGIGAVGSAALGPVFFDETFTAAKAIWLAVIIAGVVWLKLADSTRFSND
;
A
#
# COMPACT_ATOMS: atom_id res chain seq x y z
N MET A 1 -9.49 -47.23 -42.03
CA MET A 1 -8.16 -47.03 -41.40
C MET A 1 -8.19 -45.66 -40.74
N ILE A 2 -8.27 -45.65 -39.39
CA ILE A 2 -8.00 -44.59 -38.38
C ILE A 2 -8.58 -43.16 -38.60
N MET A 3 -9.50 -42.68 -37.75
CA MET A 3 -9.31 -42.10 -36.38
C MET A 3 -8.83 -40.63 -36.47
N THR A 4 -9.71 -39.65 -36.25
CA THR A 4 -9.74 -38.71 -35.08
C THR A 4 -8.44 -37.90 -34.95
N THR A 5 -8.43 -36.56 -35.00
CA THR A 5 -8.71 -35.61 -33.90
C THR A 5 -8.45 -34.20 -34.49
N THR A 6 -9.36 -33.21 -34.42
CA THR A 6 -9.74 -32.43 -33.23
C THR A 6 -8.66 -31.44 -32.78
N ASN A 7 -9.09 -30.18 -32.68
CA ASN A 7 -8.55 -29.05 -31.90
C ASN A 7 -7.53 -28.12 -32.57
N ASP A 8 -8.04 -27.06 -33.22
CA ASP A 8 -8.07 -25.74 -32.58
C ASP A 8 -7.04 -25.59 -31.42
N ASN A 9 -5.88 -25.04 -31.74
CA ASN A 9 -4.88 -24.58 -30.78
C ASN A 9 -5.15 -23.12 -30.36
N THR A 10 -6.40 -22.72 -30.15
CA THR A 10 -6.71 -21.57 -29.30
C THR A 10 -6.38 -22.01 -27.89
N VAL A 11 -5.10 -21.87 -27.53
CA VAL A 11 -4.75 -21.71 -26.13
C VAL A 11 -5.59 -20.52 -25.68
N PRO A 12 -6.59 -20.71 -24.79
CA PRO A 12 -7.12 -19.54 -24.12
C PRO A 12 -5.94 -19.07 -23.28
N THR A 13 -5.29 -17.99 -23.71
CA THR A 13 -4.44 -17.17 -22.84
C THR A 13 -5.37 -16.57 -21.80
N THR A 14 -5.86 -17.44 -20.93
CA THR A 14 -6.61 -17.15 -19.73
C THR A 14 -5.73 -16.17 -19.02
N GLY A 15 -6.14 -14.89 -19.02
CA GLY A 15 -5.48 -13.84 -18.29
C GLY A 15 -5.38 -14.31 -16.85
N ARG A 16 -4.23 -14.88 -16.49
CA ARG A 16 -3.95 -15.29 -15.12
C ARG A 16 -3.85 -13.99 -14.38
N SER A 17 -4.99 -13.59 -13.84
CA SER A 17 -5.23 -12.28 -13.29
C SER A 17 -4.12 -11.96 -12.30
N ALA A 18 -3.19 -11.11 -12.75
CA ALA A 18 -2.23 -10.44 -11.92
C ALA A 18 -2.93 -9.51 -10.91
N ALA A 19 -4.27 -9.43 -10.92
CA ALA A 19 -5.05 -8.64 -10.00
C ALA A 19 -4.80 -9.06 -8.55
N GLY A 20 -4.67 -10.36 -8.24
CA GLY A 20 -4.68 -10.84 -6.84
C GLY A 20 -3.68 -10.17 -5.87
N PRO A 21 -2.38 -10.08 -6.21
CA PRO A 21 -1.37 -9.47 -5.33
C PRO A 21 -1.42 -7.93 -5.32
N TRP A 22 -1.65 -7.32 -6.48
CA TRP A 22 -1.70 -5.86 -6.61
C TRP A 22 -2.96 -5.28 -5.96
N SER A 23 -4.10 -5.96 -6.07
CA SER A 23 -5.32 -5.57 -5.35
C SER A 23 -5.15 -5.71 -3.84
N ALA A 24 -4.44 -6.74 -3.35
CA ALA A 24 -4.13 -6.88 -1.93
C ALA A 24 -3.23 -5.74 -1.43
N LEU A 25 -2.27 -5.28 -2.23
CA LEU A 25 -1.41 -4.13 -1.93
C LEU A 25 -2.18 -2.81 -1.88
N LEU A 26 -3.06 -2.57 -2.85
CA LEU A 26 -3.93 -1.40 -2.85
C LEU A 26 -4.85 -1.41 -1.63
N LEU A 27 -5.40 -2.58 -1.28
CA LEU A 27 -6.26 -2.73 -0.12
C LEU A 27 -5.46 -2.52 1.19
N ALA A 28 -4.25 -3.08 1.29
CA ALA A 28 -3.33 -2.83 2.41
C ALA A 28 -3.07 -1.32 2.59
N GLY A 29 -2.75 -0.63 1.50
CA GLY A 29 -2.57 0.83 1.52
C GLY A 29 -3.82 1.58 1.95
N ALA A 30 -5.02 1.15 1.53
CA ALA A 30 -6.27 1.76 1.98
C ALA A 30 -6.52 1.56 3.49
N PHE A 31 -6.25 0.36 4.01
CA PHE A 31 -6.31 0.10 5.45
C PHE A 31 -5.27 0.92 6.22
N GLU A 32 -4.08 1.12 5.65
CA GLU A 32 -3.03 1.97 6.24
C GLU A 32 -3.51 3.42 6.42
N VAL A 33 -4.21 3.96 5.43
CA VAL A 33 -4.77 5.30 5.52
C VAL A 33 -5.83 5.37 6.64
N GLY A 34 -6.68 4.35 6.75
CA GLY A 34 -7.65 4.22 7.86
C GLY A 34 -6.97 4.12 9.23
N TYR A 35 -5.85 3.42 9.33
CA TYR A 35 -5.00 3.38 10.52
C TYR A 35 -4.45 4.78 10.86
N ALA A 36 -3.82 5.46 9.90
CA ALA A 36 -3.24 6.78 10.10
C ALA A 36 -4.28 7.83 10.55
N LEU A 37 -5.50 7.76 10.00
CA LEU A 37 -6.62 8.60 10.41
C LEU A 37 -7.08 8.24 11.83
N SER A 38 -7.23 6.95 12.15
CA SER A 38 -7.65 6.51 13.47
C SER A 38 -6.65 6.88 14.57
N VAL A 39 -5.35 6.82 14.27
CA VAL A 39 -4.28 7.27 15.19
C VAL A 39 -4.37 8.77 15.44
N ASN A 40 -4.51 9.57 14.38
CA ASN A 40 -4.73 11.02 14.53
C ASN A 40 -5.97 11.32 15.38
N GLY A 41 -7.08 10.60 15.14
CA GLY A 41 -8.33 10.79 15.87
C GLY A 41 -8.31 10.30 17.31
N SER A 42 -7.38 9.41 17.65
CA SER A 42 -7.20 8.94 19.04
C SER A 42 -6.62 10.01 19.98
N GLN A 43 -6.22 11.19 19.46
CA GLN A 43 -5.52 12.25 20.20
C GLN A 43 -4.37 11.72 21.06
N GLY A 44 -3.58 10.80 20.50
CA GLY A 44 -2.47 10.15 21.21
C GLY A 44 -2.92 9.06 22.19
N PHE A 45 -3.87 8.21 21.76
CA PHE A 45 -4.39 7.06 22.52
C PHE A 45 -5.22 7.40 23.77
N THR A 46 -5.74 8.63 23.87
CA THR A 46 -6.66 9.02 24.96
C THR A 46 -8.06 8.42 24.77
N HIS A 47 -8.48 8.18 23.53
CA HIS A 47 -9.76 7.53 23.23
C HIS A 47 -9.60 6.03 22.94
N LEU A 48 -10.05 5.20 23.90
CA LEU A 48 -9.99 3.73 23.82
C LEU A 48 -10.60 3.14 22.55
N VAL A 49 -11.73 3.69 22.09
CA VAL A 49 -12.44 3.20 20.89
C VAL A 49 -11.61 3.45 19.63
N TRP A 50 -11.08 4.66 19.46
CA TRP A 50 -10.23 5.02 18.31
C TRP A 50 -8.91 4.24 18.31
N SER A 51 -8.33 3.99 19.49
CA SER A 51 -7.14 3.14 19.62
C SER A 51 -7.39 1.68 19.25
N LEU A 52 -8.53 1.11 19.62
CA LEU A 52 -8.90 -0.25 19.23
C LEU A 52 -9.08 -0.36 17.72
N VAL A 53 -9.75 0.63 17.12
CA VAL A 53 -9.93 0.71 15.68
C VAL A 53 -8.57 0.82 14.98
N ALA A 54 -7.69 1.72 15.43
CA ALA A 54 -6.32 1.82 14.91
C ALA A 54 -5.58 0.47 14.96
N LEU A 55 -5.65 -0.24 16.09
CA LEU A 55 -5.01 -1.55 16.22
C LEU A 55 -5.53 -2.57 15.20
N VAL A 56 -6.86 -2.62 14.99
CA VAL A 56 -7.48 -3.51 14.00
C VAL A 56 -7.03 -3.16 12.60
N PHE A 57 -7.08 -1.87 12.22
CA PHE A 57 -6.61 -1.41 10.91
C PHE A 57 -5.12 -1.74 10.69
N PHE A 58 -4.29 -1.58 11.72
CA PHE A 58 -2.86 -1.91 11.71
C PHE A 58 -2.59 -3.41 11.50
N LEU A 59 -3.37 -4.28 12.14
CA LEU A 59 -3.26 -5.72 11.91
C LEU A 59 -3.71 -6.09 10.48
N CYS A 60 -4.79 -5.48 9.99
CA CYS A 60 -5.30 -5.71 8.64
C CYS A 60 -4.32 -5.27 7.55
N THR A 61 -3.81 -4.04 7.61
CA THR A 61 -2.83 -3.50 6.64
C THR A 61 -1.59 -4.38 6.57
N LEU A 62 -1.03 -4.77 7.73
CA LEU A 62 0.14 -5.65 7.78
C LEU A 62 -0.13 -7.05 7.25
N PHE A 63 -1.30 -7.63 7.54
CA PHE A 63 -1.67 -8.94 7.03
C PHE A 63 -1.78 -8.94 5.50
N PHE A 64 -2.51 -7.98 4.93
CA PHE A 64 -2.66 -7.87 3.48
C PHE A 64 -1.33 -7.55 2.79
N LEU A 65 -0.51 -6.69 3.40
CA LEU A 65 0.84 -6.41 2.91
C LEU A 65 1.68 -7.69 2.89
N SER A 66 1.72 -8.45 4.00
CA SER A 66 2.47 -9.71 4.08
C SER A 66 2.02 -10.72 3.01
N VAL A 67 0.72 -10.81 2.72
CA VAL A 67 0.18 -11.65 1.64
C VAL A 67 0.65 -11.17 0.26
N ALA A 68 0.72 -9.86 0.03
CA ALA A 68 1.21 -9.30 -1.23
C ALA A 68 2.74 -9.49 -1.40
N LEU A 69 3.51 -9.33 -0.33
CA LEU A 69 4.97 -9.54 -0.31
C LEU A 69 5.36 -11.01 -0.52
N LYS A 70 4.47 -11.97 -0.27
CA LYS A 70 4.69 -13.38 -0.65
C LYS A 70 4.72 -13.60 -2.18
N ARG A 71 4.26 -12.63 -2.96
CA ARG A 71 4.09 -12.73 -4.42
C ARG A 71 4.88 -11.68 -5.20
N ILE A 72 5.25 -10.56 -4.56
CA ILE A 72 5.98 -9.44 -5.17
C ILE A 72 7.27 -9.20 -4.38
N ASP A 73 8.28 -8.67 -5.05
CA ASP A 73 9.50 -8.19 -4.41
C ASP A 73 9.19 -7.27 -3.21
N VAL A 74 9.91 -7.52 -2.11
CA VAL A 74 9.67 -6.85 -0.84
C VAL A 74 9.90 -5.35 -0.94
N GLY A 75 10.95 -4.93 -1.66
CA GLY A 75 11.25 -3.52 -1.87
C GLY A 75 10.20 -2.79 -2.69
N ILE A 76 9.60 -3.45 -3.70
CA ILE A 76 8.49 -2.88 -4.49
C ILE A 76 7.23 -2.77 -3.63
N GLY A 77 6.88 -3.83 -2.89
CA GLY A 77 5.66 -3.84 -2.08
C GLY A 77 5.66 -2.78 -0.96
N TYR A 78 6.76 -2.66 -0.21
CA TYR A 78 6.88 -1.63 0.83
C TYR A 78 6.85 -0.21 0.25
N ALA A 79 7.48 0.04 -0.90
CA ALA A 79 7.47 1.35 -1.54
C ALA A 79 6.06 1.81 -1.90
N VAL A 80 5.27 0.91 -2.51
CA VAL A 80 3.89 1.20 -2.92
C VAL A 80 3.00 1.39 -1.70
N TRP A 81 3.11 0.50 -0.70
CA TRP A 81 2.36 0.60 0.55
C TRP A 81 2.64 1.92 1.29
N ALA A 82 3.90 2.28 1.47
CA ALA A 82 4.29 3.53 2.11
C ALA A 82 3.84 4.76 1.30
N GLY A 83 3.95 4.71 -0.03
CA GLY A 83 3.48 5.77 -0.91
C GLY A 83 1.98 6.02 -0.82
N ILE A 84 1.16 4.96 -0.83
CA ILE A 84 -0.30 5.06 -0.71
C ILE A 84 -0.69 5.59 0.68
N GLY A 85 -0.07 5.05 1.75
CA GLY A 85 -0.30 5.50 3.11
C GLY A 85 0.01 7.00 3.29
N ALA A 86 1.14 7.46 2.73
CA ALA A 86 1.55 8.86 2.80
C ALA A 86 0.62 9.78 2.02
N VAL A 87 0.30 9.45 0.76
CA VAL A 87 -0.61 10.27 -0.07
C VAL A 87 -2.02 10.28 0.51
N GLY A 88 -2.53 9.13 0.96
CA GLY A 88 -3.88 9.03 1.50
C GLY A 88 -4.02 9.72 2.86
N SER A 89 -3.03 9.62 3.75
CA SER A 89 -3.04 10.36 5.02
C SER A 89 -2.87 11.87 4.81
N ALA A 90 -2.03 12.29 3.86
CA ALA A 90 -1.88 13.68 3.45
C ALA A 90 -3.19 14.28 2.91
N ALA A 91 -3.93 13.50 2.11
CA ALA A 91 -5.16 13.95 1.46
C ALA A 91 -6.36 13.90 2.40
N LEU A 92 -6.51 12.84 3.21
CA LEU A 92 -7.67 12.64 4.07
C LEU A 92 -7.52 13.25 5.46
N GLY A 93 -6.30 13.40 5.97
CA GLY A 93 -6.04 14.01 7.28
C GLY A 93 -6.68 15.40 7.44
N PRO A 94 -6.48 16.34 6.50
CA PRO A 94 -7.04 17.68 6.59
C PRO A 94 -8.56 17.69 6.45
N VAL A 95 -9.11 16.75 5.67
CA VAL A 95 -10.55 16.60 5.44
C VAL A 95 -11.26 16.07 6.70
N PHE A 96 -10.61 15.19 7.47
CA PHE A 96 -11.20 14.57 8.66
C PHE A 96 -10.99 15.35 9.96
N PHE A 97 -9.87 16.08 10.09
CA PHE A 97 -9.50 16.74 11.34
C PHE A 97 -9.77 18.24 11.37
N ASP A 98 -10.33 18.80 10.29
CA ASP A 98 -10.58 20.24 10.12
C ASP A 98 -9.32 21.10 10.42
N GLU A 99 -8.14 20.48 10.32
CA GLU A 99 -6.88 21.15 10.56
C GLU A 99 -6.56 22.09 9.41
N THR A 100 -6.00 23.24 9.73
CA THR A 100 -5.49 24.18 8.72
C THR A 100 -4.40 23.51 7.89
N PHE A 101 -4.77 23.15 6.66
CA PHE A 101 -3.83 22.67 5.66
C PHE A 101 -3.00 23.83 5.11
N THR A 102 -2.04 24.27 5.90
CA THR A 102 -1.11 25.31 5.47
C THR A 102 -0.24 24.75 4.35
N ALA A 103 -0.05 25.51 3.27
CA ALA A 103 0.81 25.12 2.14
C ALA A 103 2.23 24.70 2.60
N ALA A 104 2.72 25.27 3.70
CA ALA A 104 3.96 24.84 4.36
C ALA A 104 3.93 23.39 4.86
N LYS A 105 2.85 22.91 5.49
CA LYS A 105 2.71 21.50 5.91
C LYS A 105 2.79 20.57 4.69
N ALA A 106 2.12 20.94 3.59
CA ALA A 106 2.15 20.16 2.36
C ALA A 106 3.56 20.09 1.74
N ILE A 107 4.31 21.20 1.72
CA ILE A 107 5.70 21.23 1.22
C ILE A 107 6.60 20.32 2.07
N TRP A 108 6.55 20.43 3.39
CA TRP A 108 7.38 19.60 4.27
C TRP A 108 7.00 18.12 4.20
N LEU A 109 5.71 17.83 4.05
CA LEU A 109 5.23 16.47 3.83
C LEU A 109 5.74 15.90 2.50
N ALA A 110 5.73 16.71 1.42
CA ALA A 110 6.31 16.33 0.14
C ALA A 110 7.82 16.06 0.25
N VAL A 111 8.55 16.83 1.07
CA VAL A 111 9.98 16.58 1.35
C VAL A 111 10.19 15.25 2.08
N ILE A 112 9.36 14.93 3.09
CA ILE A 112 9.43 13.64 3.79
C ILE A 112 9.16 12.49 2.82
N ILE A 113 8.11 12.60 2.01
CA ILE A 113 7.75 11.60 0.98
C ILE A 113 8.89 11.44 -0.02
N ALA A 114 9.46 12.54 -0.52
CA ALA A 114 10.61 12.51 -1.43
C ALA A 114 11.82 11.84 -0.78
N GLY A 115 12.09 12.10 0.50
CA GLY A 115 13.17 11.44 1.26
C GLY A 115 12.96 9.93 1.37
N VAL A 116 11.73 9.47 1.65
CA VAL A 116 11.39 8.03 1.71
C VAL A 116 11.53 7.37 0.34
N VAL A 117 11.03 8.02 -0.71
CA VAL A 117 11.16 7.52 -2.10
C VAL A 117 12.62 7.44 -2.52
N TRP A 118 13.42 8.46 -2.21
CA TRP A 118 14.86 8.49 -2.51
C TRP A 118 15.62 7.40 -1.75
N LEU A 119 15.29 7.18 -0.47
CA LEU A 119 15.88 6.09 0.32
C LEU A 119 15.58 4.72 -0.29
N LYS A 120 14.34 4.51 -0.76
CA LYS A 120 13.95 3.26 -1.45
C LYS A 120 14.70 3.07 -2.76
N LEU A 121 14.87 4.14 -3.55
CA LEU A 121 15.63 4.10 -4.79
C LEU A 121 17.10 3.81 -4.52
N ALA A 122 17.69 4.44 -3.49
CA ALA A 122 19.07 4.21 -3.08
C ALA A 122 19.32 2.77 -2.60
N ASP A 123 18.38 2.18 -1.86
CA ASP A 123 18.45 0.78 -1.44
C ASP A 123 18.32 -0.19 -2.64
N SER A 124 17.46 0.13 -3.60
CA SER A 124 17.28 -0.67 -4.83
C SER A 124 18.56 -0.75 -5.68
N THR A 125 19.43 0.26 -5.60
CA THR A 125 20.72 0.29 -6.34
C THR A 125 21.73 -0.76 -5.86
N ARG A 126 21.56 -1.34 -4.66
CA ARG A 126 22.53 -2.29 -4.08
C ARG A 126 22.39 -3.74 -4.60
N PHE A 127 21.38 -4.05 -5.42
CA PHE A 127 21.18 -5.37 -6.02
C PHE A 127 21.70 -5.52 -7.46
N SER A 128 22.41 -4.52 -7.99
CA SER A 128 23.01 -4.56 -9.34
C SER A 128 24.54 -4.64 -9.30
N ASN A 129 25.11 -5.27 -8.28
CA ASN A 129 26.56 -5.46 -8.21
C ASN A 129 26.93 -6.68 -7.37
N ASP A 130 26.47 -7.87 -7.78
CA ASP A 130 27.07 -9.19 -7.48
C ASP A 130 26.67 -10.19 -8.58
#